data_AF-A0A925JZN8-F1
#
_entry.id   AF-A0A925JZN8-F1
#
_cell.length_a   1.000
_cell.length_b   1.000
_cell.length_c   1.000
_cell.angle_alpha   90.00
_cell.angle_beta   90.00
_cell.angle_gamma   90.00
#
_symmetry.space_group_name_H-M   'P 1'
#
loop_
_entity.id
_entity.type
_entity.pdbx_description
1 polymer ?
#
loop_
_entity_poly.entity_id
_entity_poly.type
_entity_poly.pdbx_seq_one_letter_code
_entity_poly.pdbx_strand_id
1 'polypeptide(L)' 'MKAKQAILVVDDEERVRVLIHSFLSEDYDVLLAADGLEAMACYELHAERIA' A
#
# COMPACT_ATOMS: atom_id res chain seq x y z
N MET A 1 7.38 17.14 11.08
CA MET A 1 6.33 16.13 10.86
C MET A 1 7.01 14.77 10.77
N LYS A 2 6.54 13.76 11.50
CA LYS A 2 7.05 12.39 11.36
C LYS A 2 6.58 11.85 10.01
N ALA A 3 7.44 11.16 9.26
CA ALA A 3 7.01 10.49 8.03
C ALA A 3 6.01 9.38 8.39
N LYS A 4 4.89 9.30 7.65
CA LYS A 4 3.93 8.21 7.80
C LYS A 4 4.61 6.89 7.41
N GLN A 5 4.39 5.84 8.18
CA GLN A 5 4.80 4.49 7.79
C GLN A 5 4.04 4.06 6.53
N ALA A 6 4.69 3.32 5.64
CA ALA A 6 4.02 2.84 4.43
C ALA A 6 3.42 1.45 4.66
N ILE A 7 2.23 1.22 4.10
CA ILE A 7 1.56 -0.08 4.08
C ILE A 7 1.31 -0.44 2.61
N LEU A 8 1.78 -1.60 2.18
CA LEU A 8 1.47 -2.17 0.86
C LEU A 8 0.27 -3.11 0.99
N VAL A 9 -0.83 -2.76 0.32
CA VAL A 9 -2.04 -3.59 0.24
C VAL A 9 -2.06 -4.28 -1.12
N VAL A 10 -2.08 -5.60 -1.11
CA VAL A 10 -2.13 -6.45 -2.31
C VAL A 10 -3.42 -7.26 -2.28
N ASP A 11 -4.31 -6.98 -3.22
CA ASP A 11 -5.60 -7.64 -3.36
C ASP A 11 -6.08 -7.49 -4.80
N ASP A 12 -6.65 -8.53 -5.42
CA ASP A 12 -7.09 -8.49 -6.81
C ASP A 12 -8.41 -7.72 -7.01
N GLU A 13 -9.23 -7.62 -5.97
CA GLU A 13 -10.50 -6.87 -6.02
C GLU A 13 -10.30 -5.36 -5.78
N GLU A 14 -10.55 -4.54 -6.81
CA GLU A 14 -10.43 -3.09 -6.73
C GLU A 14 -11.25 -2.47 -5.58
N ARG A 15 -12.47 -2.98 -5.37
CA ARG A 15 -13.36 -2.49 -4.30
C ARG A 15 -12.76 -2.69 -2.92
N VAL A 16 -12.05 -3.80 -2.71
CA VAL A 16 -11.38 -4.11 -1.45
C VAL A 16 -10.20 -3.16 -1.25
N ARG A 17 -9.36 -2.97 -2.28
CA ARG A 17 -8.23 -2.02 -2.24
C ARG A 17 -8.68 -0.59 -1.91
N VAL A 18 -9.73 -0.10 -2.56
CA VAL A 18 -10.29 1.24 -2.33
C VAL A 18 -10.83 1.37 -0.90
N LEU A 19 -11.55 0.35 -0.41
CA LEU A 19 -12.08 0.34 0.95
C LEU A 19 -10.94 0.41 1.98
N ILE A 20 -9.91 -0.43 1.84
CA ILE A 20 -8.77 -0.45 2.77
C ILE A 20 -8.01 0.88 2.73
N HIS A 21 -7.77 1.44 1.54
CA HIS A 21 -7.14 2.75 1.40
C HIS A 21 -7.90 3.85 2.14
N SER A 22 -9.24 3.87 2.04
CA SER A 22 -10.07 4.85 2.74
C SER A 22 -9.94 4.80 4.27
N PHE A 23 -9.71 3.61 4.84
CA PHE A 23 -9.53 3.44 6.27
C PHE A 23 -8.13 3.79 6.77
N LEU A 24 -7.08 3.57 5.97
CA LEU A 24 -5.70 3.67 6.42
C LEU A 24 -4.98 4.97 6.02
N SER A 25 -5.48 5.68 5.00
CA SER A 25 -4.80 6.85 4.42
C SER A 25 -4.69 8.07 5.36
N GLU A 26 -5.53 8.15 6.40
CA GLU A 26 -5.44 9.21 7.41
C GLU A 26 -4.13 9.14 8.20
N ASP A 27 -3.67 7.93 8.52
CA ASP A 27 -2.50 7.69 9.39
C ASP A 27 -1.28 7.15 8.65
N TYR A 28 -1.48 6.45 7.53
CA TYR A 28 -0.43 5.75 6.79
C TYR A 28 -0.28 6.26 5.35
N ASP A 29 0.87 5.97 4.75
CA ASP A 29 1.06 6.08 3.30
C ASP A 29 0.69 4.74 2.66
N VAL A 30 -0.45 4.68 1.99
CA VAL A 30 -1.03 3.41 1.53
C VAL A 30 -0.68 3.20 0.06
N LEU A 31 0.12 2.17 -0.19
CA LEU A 31 0.49 1.71 -1.53
C LEU A 31 -0.46 0.56 -1.92
N LEU A 32 -0.95 0.57 -3.15
CA LEU A 32 -1.91 -0.42 -3.65
C LEU A 32 -1.29 -1.20 -4.82
N ALA A 33 -1.50 -2.51 -4.84
CA ALA A 33 -1.16 -3.38 -5.95
C ALA A 33 -2.31 -4.35 -6.24
N ALA A 34 -2.65 -4.54 -7.51
CA ALA A 34 -3.73 -5.43 -7.95
C ALA A 34 -3.27 -6.89 -8.10
N ASP A 35 -1.97 -7.14 -8.17
CA ASP A 35 -1.41 -8.47 -8.33
C ASP A 35 0.02 -8.57 -7.76
N GLY A 36 0.61 -9.77 -7.87
CA GLY A 36 1.95 -10.06 -7.36
C GLY A 36 3.08 -9.33 -8.11
N LEU A 37 2.92 -9.04 -9.40
CA LEU A 37 3.94 -8.32 -10.17
C LEU A 37 3.96 -6.84 -9.79
N GLU A 38 2.78 -6.22 -9.69
CA GLU A 38 2.64 -4.86 -9.18
C GLU A 38 3.11 -4.76 -7.73
N ALA A 39 2.81 -5.76 -6.90
CA ALA A 39 3.24 -5.80 -5.51
C ALA A 39 4.76 -5.87 -5.40
N MET A 40 5.41 -6.72 -6.21
CA MET A 40 6.87 -6.85 -6.19
C MET A 40 7.54 -5.57 -6.67
N ALA A 41 7.07 -4.99 -7.77
CA ALA A 41 7.57 -3.71 -8.27
C ALA A 41 7.40 -2.59 -7.23
N CYS A 42 6.24 -2.56 -6.55
CA CYS A 42 5.98 -1.59 -5.50
C CYS A 42 6.91 -1.79 -4.29
N TYR A 43 7.10 -3.05 -3.88
CA TYR A 43 7.99 -3.40 -2.78
C TYR A 43 9.44 -3.03 -3.06
N GLU A 44 9.98 -3.38 -4.23
CA GLU A 44 11.36 -3.04 -4.62
C GLU A 44 11.62 -1.52 -4.60
N LEU A 45 10.63 -0.71 -4.98
CA LEU A 45 10.74 0.76 -4.97
C LEU A 45 10.64 1.38 -3.57
N HIS A 46 9.98 0.71 -2.62
CA HIS A 46 9.61 1.30 -1.32
C HIS A 46 10.03 0.46 -0.11
N ALA A 47 10.87 -0.56 -0.29
CA ALA A 47 11.19 -1.58 0.72
C ALA A 47 11.62 -1.00 2.07
N GLU A 48 12.39 0.09 2.08
CA GLU A 48 12.88 0.73 3.31
C GLU A 48 11.79 1.44 4.13
N ARG A 49 10.60 1.64 3.55
CA ARG A 49 9.49 2.39 4.13
C ARG A 49 8.28 1.53 4.49
N ILE A 50 8.14 0.37 3.85
CA ILE A 50 7.06 -0.59 4.10
C ILE A 50 7.35 -1.28 5.43
N ALA A 51 6.41 -1.17 6.36
CA ALA A 51 6.52 -1.78 7.70
C ALA A 51 6.41 -3.31 7.67
#